data_AF-A0A3D3DVM5-F1
#
_entry.id   AF-A0A3D3DVM5-F1
#
_cell.length_a   1.000
_cell.length_b   1.000
_cell.length_c   1.000
_cell.angle_alpha   90.00
_cell.angle_beta   90.00
_cell.angle_gamma   90.00
#
_symmetry.space_group_name_H-M   'P 1'
#
loop_
_entity.id
_entity.type
_entity.pdbx_description
1 polymer ?
#
loop_
_entity_poly.entity_id
_entity_poly.type
_entity_poly.pdbx_seq_one_letter_code
_entity_poly.pdbx_strand_id
1 'polypeptide(L)' 'MFDPYDILAWVIFGSFGMVYVAYGKWKDLWQPKLLGFGLMFLPYFTPSGFWLWTVGVILLFAIFIARD' A
#
# COMPACT_ATOMS: atom_id res chain seq x y z
N MET A 1 11.06 -12.55 16.22
CA MET A 1 12.15 -12.88 15.28
C MET A 1 11.95 -11.97 14.08
N PHE A 2 12.98 -11.21 13.68
CA PHE A 2 12.88 -10.27 12.57
C PHE A 2 12.88 -11.07 11.27
N ASP A 3 11.78 -11.05 10.52
CA ASP A 3 11.66 -11.81 9.28
C ASP A 3 12.08 -10.92 8.09
N PRO A 4 13.09 -11.32 7.29
CA PRO A 4 13.45 -10.59 6.08
C PRO A 4 12.28 -10.32 5.12
N TYR A 5 11.25 -11.17 5.13
CA TYR A 5 10.05 -10.99 4.31
C TYR A 5 9.23 -9.75 4.71
N ASP A 6 9.26 -9.35 5.99
CA ASP A 6 8.52 -8.16 6.46
C ASP A 6 9.15 -6.87 5.94
N ILE A 7 10.49 -6.80 5.94
CA ILE A 7 11.24 -5.66 5.40
C ILE A 7 10.96 -5.52 3.90
N LEU A 8 11.04 -6.64 3.18
CA LEU A 8 10.82 -6.67 1.74
C LEU A 8 9.40 -6.19 1.41
N ALA A 9 8.42 -6.63 2.19
CA ALA A 9 7.04 -6.21 2.02
C ALA A 9 6.83 -4.71 2.33
N TRP A 10 7.44 -4.17 3.38
CA TRP A 10 7.42 -2.73 3.67
C TRP A 10 8.02 -1.89 2.54
N VAL A 11 9.16 -2.32 1.97
CA VAL A 11 9.80 -1.62 0.84
C VAL A 11 8.91 -1.66 -0.40
N ILE A 12 8.32 -2.82 -0.71
CA ILE A 12 7.45 -2.98 -1.88
C ILE A 12 6.17 -2.15 -1.72
N PHE A 13 5.43 -2.32 -0.63
CA PHE A 13 4.17 -1.62 -0.41
C PHE A 13 4.36 -0.12 -0.19
N GLY A 14 5.44 0.29 0.47
CA GLY A 14 5.83 1.70 0.57
C GLY A 14 6.12 2.32 -0.79
N SER A 15 6.85 1.60 -1.65
CA SER A 15 7.16 2.06 -3.02
C SER A 15 5.90 2.19 -3.88
N PHE A 16 5.01 1.19 -3.85
CA PHE A 16 3.72 1.27 -4.55
C PHE A 16 2.82 2.38 -3.99
N GLY A 17 2.79 2.57 -2.68
CA GLY A 17 2.08 3.67 -2.03
C GLY A 17 2.53 5.03 -2.57
N MET A 18 3.84 5.24 -2.76
CA MET A 18 4.38 6.48 -3.34
C MET A 18 3.90 6.69 -4.78
N VAL A 19 3.92 5.63 -5.59
CA VAL A 19 3.41 5.67 -6.96
C VAL A 19 1.91 6.01 -6.98
N TYR A 20 1.11 5.46 -6.06
CA TYR A 20 -0.32 5.72 -5.97
C TYR A 20 -0.63 7.18 -5.58
N VAL A 21 0.08 7.71 -4.59
CA VAL A 21 -0.04 9.13 -4.20
C VAL A 21 0.38 10.04 -5.36
N ALA A 22 1.49 9.73 -6.03
CA ALA A 22 1.96 10.50 -7.19
C ALA A 22 0.93 10.48 -8.34
N TYR A 23 0.40 9.29 -8.66
CA TYR A 23 -0.63 9.11 -9.67
C TYR A 23 -1.92 9.89 -9.34
N GLY A 24 -2.39 9.80 -8.10
CA GLY A 24 -3.54 10.56 -7.63
C GLY A 24 -3.31 12.07 -7.71
N LYS A 25 -2.10 12.55 -7.41
CA LYS A 25 -1.74 13.97 -7.61
C LYS A 25 -1.75 14.37 -9.08
N TRP A 26 -1.25 13.50 -9.97
CA TRP A 26 -1.21 13.79 -11.41
C TRP A 26 -2.59 13.81 -12.08
N LYS A 27 -3.49 12.92 -11.67
CA LYS A 27 -4.86 12.82 -12.21
C LYS A 27 -5.89 13.63 -11.41
N ASP A 28 -5.44 14.31 -10.36
CA ASP A 28 -6.25 14.94 -9.33
C ASP A 28 -7.38 14.07 -8.75
N LEU A 29 -7.10 12.78 -8.59
CA LEU A 29 -8.01 11.82 -7.98
C LEU A 29 -7.69 11.67 -6.50
N TRP A 30 -8.71 11.70 -5.64
CA TRP A 30 -8.54 11.59 -4.19
C TRP A 30 -8.42 10.13 -3.73
N GLN A 31 -9.08 9.19 -4.42
CA GLN A 31 -9.08 7.76 -4.08
C GLN A 31 -7.67 7.14 -4.15
N PRO A 32 -6.87 7.35 -5.22
CA PRO A 32 -5.50 6.84 -5.28
C PRO A 32 -4.59 7.45 -4.21
N LYS A 33 -4.80 8.72 -3.85
CA LYS A 33 -4.03 9.38 -2.77
C LYS A 33 -4.30 8.67 -1.45
N LEU A 34 -5.57 8.43 -1.11
CA LEU A 34 -5.96 7.76 0.13
C LEU A 34 -5.44 6.31 0.18
N LEU A 35 -5.61 5.54 -0.90
CA LEU A 35 -5.11 4.17 -1.00
C LEU A 35 -3.58 4.10 -0.92
N GLY A 36 -2.89 5.04 -1.57
CA GLY A 36 -1.44 5.14 -1.50
C GLY A 36 -0.93 5.45 -0.09
N PHE A 37 -1.60 6.35 0.63
CA PHE A 37 -1.32 6.55 2.06
C PHE A 37 -1.61 5.30 2.88
N GLY A 38 -2.71 4.59 2.60
CA GLY A 38 -3.01 3.30 3.22
C GLY A 38 -1.88 2.28 3.03
N LEU A 39 -1.38 2.13 1.80
CA LEU A 39 -0.24 1.26 1.46
C LEU A 39 1.06 1.64 2.17
N MET A 40 1.28 2.93 2.42
CA MET A 40 2.45 3.37 3.18
C MET A 40 2.32 3.06 4.66
N PHE A 41 1.16 3.31 5.28
CA PHE A 41 1.04 3.34 6.73
C PHE A 41 0.49 2.04 7.34
N LEU A 42 -0.54 1.42 6.74
CA LEU A 42 -1.19 0.23 7.29
C LEU A 42 -0.24 -0.97 7.50
N PRO A 43 0.73 -1.24 6.60
CA PRO A 43 1.67 -2.35 6.82
C PRO A 43 2.51 -2.24 8.09
N TYR A 44 2.76 -1.02 8.61
CA TYR A 44 3.51 -0.84 9.85
C TYR A 44 2.73 -1.20 11.11
N PHE A 45 1.39 -1.12 11.05
CA PHE A 45 0.52 -1.48 12.17
C PHE A 45 0.15 -2.97 12.18
N THR A 46 0.74 -3.75 11.27
CA THR A 46 0.39 -5.15 11.07
C THR A 46 1.46 -6.06 11.69
N PRO A 47 1.20 -6.69 12.84
CA PRO A 47 2.22 -7.41 13.60
C PRO A 47 2.56 -8.81 13.06
N SER A 48 1.85 -9.30 12.04
CA SER A 48 2.12 -10.59 11.42
C SER A 48 2.41 -10.42 9.93
N GLY A 49 3.45 -11.10 9.42
CA GLY A 49 3.79 -11.09 8.00
C GLY A 49 2.62 -11.53 7.10
N PHE A 50 1.84 -12.54 7.52
CA PHE A 50 0.67 -12.99 6.74
C PHE A 50 -0.36 -11.85 6.52
N TRP A 51 -0.74 -11.15 7.58
CA TRP A 51 -1.65 -10.00 7.48
C TRP A 51 -1.03 -8.85 6.69
N LEU A 52 0.28 -8.61 6.80
CA LEU A 52 0.98 -7.53 6.12
C LEU A 52 0.87 -7.71 4.59
N TRP A 53 1.19 -8.92 4.10
CA TRP A 53 1.05 -9.26 2.69
C TRP A 53 -0.40 -9.21 2.22
N THR A 54 -1.33 -9.72 3.03
CA THR A 54 -2.76 -9.72 2.69
C THR A 54 -3.31 -8.30 2.53
N VAL A 55 -3.05 -7.42 3.50
CA VAL A 55 -3.50 -6.02 3.47
C VAL A 55 -2.86 -5.25 2.33
N GLY A 56 -1.54 -5.42 2.13
CA GLY A 56 -0.83 -4.77 1.03
C GLY A 56 -1.36 -5.17 -0.35
N VAL A 57 -1.63 -6.46 -0.57
CA VAL A 57 -2.24 -6.95 -1.82
C VAL A 57 -3.66 -6.41 -2.00
N ILE A 58 -4.49 -6.42 -0.95
CA ILE A 58 -5.86 -5.88 -1.02
C ILE A 58 -5.84 -4.40 -1.39
N LEU A 59 -5.01 -3.59 -0.75
CA LEU A 59 -4.90 -2.16 -1.06
C LEU A 59 -4.35 -1.92 -2.47
N LEU A 60 -3.40 -2.76 -2.93
CA LEU A 60 -2.90 -2.71 -4.29
C LEU A 60 -4.05 -2.92 -5.28
N PHE A 61 -4.87 -3.95 -5.09
CA PHE A 61 -6.00 -4.23 -5.97
C PHE A 61 -7.17 -3.26 -5.80
N ALA A 62 -7.32 -2.62 -4.64
CA ALA A 62 -8.39 -1.65 -4.37
C ALA A 62 -8.39 -0.49 -5.36
N ILE A 63 -7.25 -0.13 -5.95
CA ILE A 63 -7.20 0.92 -6.99
C ILE A 63 -8.05 0.56 -8.22
N PHE A 64 -8.13 -0.72 -8.59
CA PHE A 64 -8.85 -1.13 -9.79
C PHE A 64 -10.36 -0.96 -9.64
N ILE A 65 -10.83 -0.94 -8.40
CA ILE A 65 -12.23 -0.70 -8.05
C ILE A 65 -12.47 0.79 -7.77
N ALA A 66 -11.53 1.45 -7.09
CA ALA A 66 -11.68 2.83 -6.63
C ALA A 66 -11.28 3.90 -7.68
N ARG A 67 -10.84 3.49 -8.88
CA ARG A 67 -10.46 4.39 -9.97
C ARG A 67 -11.64 4.91 -10.80
N ASP A 68 -12.82 4.31 -10.64
CA ASP A 68 -14.09 4.74 -11.25
C ASP A 68 -14.80 5.78 -10.36
#